data_AF-A0A9P3GR49-F1
#
_entry.id   AF-A0A9P3GR49-F1
#
_cell.length_a   1.000
_cell.length_b   1.000
_cell.length_c   1.000
_cell.angle_alpha   90.00
_cell.angle_beta   90.00
_cell.angle_gamma   90.00
#
_symmetry.space_group_name_H-M   'P 1'
#
loop_
_entity.id
_entity.type
_entity.pdbx_description
1 polymer ?
#
loop_
_entity_poly.entity_id
_entity_poly.type
_entity_poly.pdbx_seq_one_letter_code
_entity_poly.pdbx_strand_id
1 'polypeptide(L)'
;MDRCPLEIWPEIAAFACTDGGRTACALSLVSHRMHAVVQPVRYFSVSLTSKRQVLAFAARVAAMDKPPVILHLFVSCADEQDPHSSSIDLELILAQRRMGLLSKWQTPDDSPTKHPGQLAAAIHSIFVSAAPHLHTLVELVDTAVALELETLAHPRFPHLRALTSSYMADRLPASDPGHARFPALRRLHVTRAHSSAPFWLALAQAAPRATHLRLSGLAESTHAEPFLRALLAAPSNSAPRDIALGELRLPCAWEDHTPFATDVAARLPALAYVCVAPGRCRTAAGAGEHARMRAMLKGLSAQFRGSEARTFVILSEAQKVYSFEETYKDWVDIVEGREGVWQIR
;
A
#
# COMPACT_ATOMS: atom_id res chain seq x y z
N MET A 1 9.29 39.15 -7.19
CA MET A 1 8.51 38.95 -5.94
C MET A 1 8.24 40.26 -5.21
N ASP A 2 8.93 41.36 -5.52
CA ASP A 2 8.94 42.59 -4.70
C ASP A 2 7.62 43.40 -4.72
N ARG A 3 6.69 43.04 -5.60
CA ARG A 3 5.33 43.61 -5.66
C ARG A 3 4.26 42.68 -5.09
N CYS A 4 4.61 41.45 -4.70
CA CYS A 4 3.66 40.48 -4.14
C CYS A 4 3.56 40.71 -2.62
N PRO A 5 2.35 40.91 -2.05
CA PRO A 5 2.16 41.02 -0.60
C PRO A 5 2.72 39.80 0.15
N LEU A 6 3.28 40.01 1.34
CA LEU A 6 3.97 38.96 2.10
C LEU A 6 3.07 37.81 2.51
N GLU A 7 1.80 38.13 2.73
CA GLU A 7 0.76 37.25 3.22
C GLU A 7 0.50 36.10 2.23
N ILE A 8 0.75 36.34 0.94
CA ILE A 8 0.55 35.38 -0.14
C ILE A 8 1.77 34.46 -0.32
N TRP A 9 2.95 34.85 0.19
CA TRP A 9 4.17 34.07 -0.03
C TRP A 9 4.12 32.68 0.62
N PRO A 10 3.61 32.50 1.86
CA PRO A 10 3.43 31.17 2.45
C PRO A 10 2.47 30.28 1.66
N GLU A 11 1.41 30.85 1.09
CA GLU A 11 0.46 30.11 0.25
C GLU A 11 1.13 29.65 -1.04
N ILE A 12 1.84 30.54 -1.75
CA ILE A 12 2.62 30.18 -2.94
C ILE A 12 3.65 29.10 -2.60
N ALA A 13 4.37 29.25 -1.49
CA ALA A 13 5.35 28.27 -1.05
C ALA A 13 4.69 26.92 -0.74
N ALA A 14 3.55 26.91 -0.05
CA ALA A 14 2.79 25.69 0.25
C ALA A 14 2.34 24.96 -1.03
N PHE A 15 1.85 25.71 -2.03
CA PHE A 15 1.46 25.15 -3.32
C PHE A 15 2.64 24.67 -4.17
N ALA A 16 3.78 25.38 -4.13
CA ALA A 16 4.94 25.03 -4.93
C ALA A 16 5.77 23.87 -4.32
N CYS A 17 5.73 23.67 -3.01
CA CYS A 17 6.53 22.67 -2.29
C CYS A 17 5.88 21.27 -2.26
N THR A 18 5.38 20.81 -3.41
CA THR A 18 4.72 19.51 -3.61
C THR A 18 5.63 18.45 -4.23
N ASP A 19 6.86 18.81 -4.62
CA ASP A 19 7.79 17.98 -5.39
C ASP A 19 8.77 17.15 -4.53
N GLY A 20 8.34 16.72 -3.34
CA GLY A 20 9.20 16.00 -2.40
C GLY A 20 10.32 16.84 -1.77
N GLY A 21 10.12 18.17 -1.73
CA GLY A 21 10.96 19.12 -0.99
C GLY A 21 12.07 19.78 -1.81
N ARG A 22 12.20 19.48 -3.11
CA ARG A 22 13.22 20.10 -3.98
C ARG A 22 12.94 21.58 -4.16
N THR A 23 11.69 21.96 -4.44
CA THR A 23 11.27 23.35 -4.58
C THR A 23 11.45 24.12 -3.27
N ALA A 24 11.12 23.52 -2.13
CA ALA A 24 11.37 24.13 -0.82
C ALA A 24 12.85 24.43 -0.59
N CYS A 25 13.74 23.49 -0.95
CA CYS A 25 15.18 23.69 -0.85
C CYS A 25 15.66 24.81 -1.78
N ALA A 26 15.20 24.83 -3.03
CA ALA A 26 15.57 25.85 -4.00
C ALA A 26 15.12 27.25 -3.57
N LEU A 27 13.85 27.39 -3.16
CA LEU A 27 13.30 28.67 -2.67
C LEU A 27 14.04 29.16 -1.43
N SER A 28 14.41 28.26 -0.51
CA SER A 28 15.15 28.60 0.70
C SER A 28 16.54 29.20 0.43
N LEU A 29 17.10 29.03 -0.77
CA LEU A 29 18.40 29.58 -1.18
C LEU A 29 18.29 30.95 -1.87
N VAL A 30 17.08 31.41 -2.21
CA VAL A 30 16.88 32.67 -2.96
C VAL A 30 17.16 33.90 -2.11
N SER A 31 16.69 33.91 -0.85
CA SER A 31 16.91 35.03 0.09
C SER A 31 16.59 34.60 1.53
N HIS A 32 17.06 35.35 2.53
CA HIS A 32 16.67 35.13 3.93
C HIS A 32 15.16 35.23 4.17
N ARG A 33 14.48 36.14 3.46
CA ARG A 33 13.02 36.31 3.57
C ARG A 33 12.29 35.09 3.01
N MET A 34 12.71 34.60 1.85
CA MET A 34 12.14 33.38 1.25
C MET A 34 12.44 32.14 2.11
N HIS A 35 13.65 32.05 2.66
CA HIS A 35 14.02 31.01 3.61
C HIS A 35 13.04 30.94 4.79
N ALA A 36 12.74 32.10 5.41
CA ALA A 36 11.79 32.20 6.52
C ALA A 36 10.36 31.81 6.10
N VAL A 37 9.92 32.22 4.91
CA VAL A 37 8.60 31.86 4.36
C VAL A 37 8.47 30.35 4.12
N VAL A 38 9.53 29.71 3.65
CA VAL A 38 9.50 28.29 3.27
C VAL A 38 9.73 27.36 4.46
N GLN A 39 10.35 27.82 5.54
CA GLN A 39 10.63 26.99 6.73
C GLN A 39 9.40 26.18 7.22
N PRO A 40 8.20 26.77 7.37
CA PRO A 40 7.04 26.03 7.87
C PRO A 40 6.53 24.95 6.91
N VAL A 41 6.74 25.12 5.60
CA VAL A 41 6.22 24.22 4.56
C VAL A 41 7.28 23.27 4.00
N ARG A 42 8.52 23.38 4.49
CA ARG A 42 9.69 22.64 3.98
C ARG A 42 9.50 21.12 3.96
N TYR A 43 8.73 20.60 4.91
CA TYR A 43 8.52 19.16 5.10
C TYR A 43 7.11 18.69 4.76
N PHE A 44 6.27 19.54 4.14
CA PHE A 44 4.90 19.15 3.77
C PHE A 44 4.90 17.93 2.86
N SER A 45 5.86 17.85 1.93
CA SER A 45 6.04 16.70 1.04
C SER A 45 7.47 16.17 1.17
N VAL A 46 7.61 14.92 1.60
CA VAL A 46 8.91 14.26 1.82
C VAL A 46 8.98 12.99 0.99
N SER A 47 10.05 12.87 0.20
CA SER A 47 10.37 11.66 -0.55
C SER A 47 11.72 11.09 -0.12
N LEU A 48 11.71 9.87 0.40
CA LEU A 48 12.86 9.11 0.86
C LEU A 48 12.97 7.88 -0.05
N THR A 49 13.94 7.87 -0.96
CA THR A 49 14.06 6.84 -2.01
C THR A 49 15.27 5.93 -1.81
N SER A 50 15.91 6.01 -0.64
CA SER A 50 17.07 5.18 -0.29
C SER A 50 17.16 4.98 1.21
N LYS A 51 17.78 3.86 1.63
CA LYS A 51 18.06 3.53 3.04
C LYS A 51 18.81 4.67 3.74
N ARG A 52 19.80 5.27 3.06
CA ARG A 52 20.59 6.42 3.58
C ARG A 52 19.71 7.63 3.86
N GLN A 53 18.79 7.98 2.96
CA GLN A 53 17.87 9.11 3.16
C GLN A 53 16.92 8.84 4.33
N VAL A 54 16.39 7.62 4.45
CA VAL A 54 15.52 7.24 5.56
C VAL A 54 16.24 7.40 6.90
N LEU A 55 17.44 6.84 7.04
CA LEU A 55 18.23 6.94 8.28
C LEU A 55 18.59 8.39 8.61
N ALA A 56 19.06 9.16 7.61
CA ALA A 56 19.42 10.56 7.81
C ALA A 56 18.20 11.42 8.18
N PHE A 57 17.06 11.18 7.56
CA PHE A 57 15.83 11.91 7.85
C PHE A 57 15.28 11.56 9.24
N ALA A 58 15.29 10.28 9.63
CA ALA A 58 14.90 9.86 10.98
C ALA A 58 15.78 10.55 12.05
N ALA A 59 17.11 10.54 11.88
CA ALA A 59 18.02 11.25 12.77
C ALA A 59 17.75 12.76 12.81
N ARG A 60 17.43 13.36 11.66
CA ARG A 60 17.10 14.79 11.55
C ARG A 60 15.80 15.13 12.27
N VAL A 61 14.75 14.31 12.14
CA VAL A 61 13.47 14.48 12.84
C VAL A 61 13.67 14.35 14.34
N ALA A 62 14.45 13.37 14.80
CA ALA A 62 14.75 13.18 16.21
C ALA A 62 15.52 14.35 16.84
N ALA A 63 16.30 15.08 16.06
CA ALA A 63 17.06 16.25 16.51
C ALA A 63 16.26 17.57 16.47
N MET A 64 15.00 17.56 16.06
CA MET A 64 14.16 18.77 16.05
C MET A 64 13.46 18.96 17.39
N ASP A 65 13.42 20.20 17.88
CA ASP A 65 12.65 20.55 19.09
C ASP A 65 11.15 20.31 18.92
N LYS A 66 10.66 20.41 17.68
CA LYS A 66 9.27 20.17 17.32
C LYS A 66 9.19 19.23 16.11
N PRO A 67 8.33 18.20 16.15
CA PRO A 67 8.09 17.35 14.99
C PRO A 67 7.67 18.17 13.76
N PRO A 68 8.21 17.88 12.58
CA PRO A 68 7.80 18.58 11.36
C PRO A 68 6.38 18.19 10.95
N VAL A 69 5.68 19.12 10.30
CA VAL A 69 4.39 18.83 9.66
C VAL A 69 4.65 18.15 8.33
N ILE A 70 4.28 16.87 8.23
CA ILE A 70 4.43 16.05 7.02
C ILE A 70 3.03 15.66 6.53
N LEU A 71 2.63 16.17 5.37
CA LEU A 71 1.32 15.90 4.76
C LEU A 71 1.41 14.75 3.75
N HIS A 72 2.52 14.66 3.03
CA HIS A 72 2.74 13.69 1.97
C HIS A 72 4.08 13.00 2.19
N LEU A 73 4.06 11.68 2.37
CA LEU A 73 5.25 10.88 2.61
C LEU A 73 5.37 9.78 1.57
N PHE A 74 6.53 9.73 0.92
CA PHE A 74 6.94 8.65 0.05
C PHE A 74 8.19 7.99 0.64
N VAL A 75 8.12 6.70 0.93
CA VAL A 75 9.24 5.89 1.42
C VAL A 75 9.44 4.73 0.47
N SER A 76 10.58 4.70 -0.20
CA SER A 76 11.07 3.56 -0.96
C SER A 76 12.48 3.23 -0.51
N CYS A 77 12.72 1.98 -0.15
CA CYS A 77 14.05 1.49 0.22
C CYS A 77 14.35 0.10 -0.33
N ALA A 78 13.55 -0.38 -1.28
CA ALA A 78 13.84 -1.58 -2.03
C ALA A 78 15.11 -1.36 -2.88
N ASP A 79 16.03 -2.32 -2.88
CA ASP A 79 17.15 -2.29 -3.81
C ASP A 79 16.62 -2.54 -5.23
N GLU A 80 16.69 -1.52 -6.09
CA GLU A 80 16.33 -1.64 -7.50
C GLU A 80 17.19 -2.69 -8.24
N GLN A 81 18.36 -3.01 -7.68
CA GLN A 81 19.38 -3.85 -8.32
C GLN A 81 19.16 -5.35 -8.13
N ASP A 82 18.17 -5.80 -7.36
CA ASP A 82 17.85 -7.23 -7.23
C ASP A 82 16.55 -7.61 -7.96
N PRO A 83 16.60 -7.85 -9.29
CA PRO A 83 15.46 -8.34 -10.04
C PRO A 83 15.01 -9.76 -9.58
N HIS A 84 15.84 -10.49 -8.83
CA HIS A 84 15.56 -11.84 -8.34
C HIS A 84 14.99 -11.88 -6.90
N SER A 85 15.16 -10.83 -6.10
CA SER A 85 14.47 -10.63 -4.81
C SER A 85 12.94 -10.52 -4.95
N SER A 86 12.44 -10.47 -6.18
CA SER A 86 11.03 -10.33 -6.49
C SER A 86 10.21 -11.61 -6.23
N SER A 87 9.79 -11.77 -4.97
CA SER A 87 8.54 -12.43 -4.51
C SER A 87 8.43 -13.96 -4.52
N ILE A 88 9.42 -14.74 -4.95
CA ILE A 88 9.45 -16.20 -4.63
C ILE A 88 9.53 -16.43 -3.11
N ASP A 89 10.06 -15.45 -2.37
CA ASP A 89 10.22 -15.55 -0.94
C ASP A 89 9.00 -15.14 -0.11
N LEU A 90 8.02 -14.35 -0.58
CA LEU A 90 7.01 -13.80 0.36
C LEU A 90 6.10 -14.88 0.97
N GLU A 91 5.46 -15.72 0.17
CA GLU A 91 4.61 -16.81 0.70
C GLU A 91 5.44 -17.84 1.47
N LEU A 92 6.66 -18.14 1.01
CA LEU A 92 7.56 -19.06 1.69
C LEU A 92 8.03 -18.49 3.04
N ILE A 93 8.44 -17.22 3.10
CA ILE A 93 8.80 -16.49 4.31
C ILE A 93 7.58 -16.40 5.23
N LEU A 94 6.41 -16.02 4.73
CA LEU A 94 5.19 -15.95 5.55
C LEU A 94 4.80 -17.33 6.10
N ALA A 95 4.86 -18.39 5.29
CA ALA A 95 4.62 -19.76 5.71
C ALA A 95 5.65 -20.23 6.76
N GLN A 96 6.94 -19.99 6.53
CA GLN A 96 8.00 -20.30 7.48
C GLN A 96 7.86 -19.52 8.79
N ARG A 97 7.40 -18.26 8.75
CA ARG A 97 7.16 -17.43 9.94
C ARG A 97 5.95 -17.94 10.70
N ARG A 98 4.87 -18.32 9.99
CA ARG A 98 3.68 -18.98 10.56
C ARG A 98 4.07 -20.30 11.26
N MET A 99 5.04 -21.04 10.72
CA MET A 99 5.56 -22.27 11.31
C MET A 99 6.63 -22.05 12.41
N GLY A 100 7.00 -20.80 12.74
CA GLY A 100 8.04 -20.51 13.73
C GLY A 100 9.46 -20.87 13.28
N LEU A 101 9.68 -21.18 12.00
CA LEU A 101 10.95 -21.65 11.45
C LEU A 101 11.94 -20.52 11.09
N LEU A 102 11.52 -19.26 11.22
CA LEU A 102 12.26 -18.08 10.72
C LEU A 102 13.18 -17.40 11.75
N SER A 103 13.40 -17.98 12.94
CA SER A 103 14.24 -17.33 13.96
C SER A 103 15.74 -17.24 13.63
N LYS A 104 16.19 -17.80 12.50
CA LYS A 104 17.62 -17.86 12.10
C LYS A 104 17.86 -17.70 10.58
N TRP A 105 17.21 -16.76 9.92
CA TRP A 105 17.64 -16.39 8.56
C TRP A 105 18.88 -15.49 8.66
N GLN A 106 20.06 -16.08 8.53
CA GLN A 106 21.31 -15.37 8.32
C GLN A 106 21.59 -15.32 6.82
N THR A 107 21.47 -14.14 6.21
CA THR A 107 21.92 -13.91 4.84
C THR A 107 23.45 -13.83 4.83
N PRO A 108 24.15 -14.56 3.94
CA PRO A 108 25.60 -14.75 4.00
C PRO A 108 26.42 -13.60 3.39
N ASP A 109 26.05 -12.33 3.61
CA ASP A 109 26.82 -11.21 3.05
C ASP A 109 26.88 -9.97 3.95
N ASP A 110 28.04 -9.30 3.91
CA ASP A 110 28.47 -8.28 4.85
C ASP A 110 28.07 -6.84 4.47
N SER A 111 27.22 -6.70 3.46
CA SER A 111 26.75 -5.41 2.94
C SER A 111 25.85 -4.67 3.94
N PRO A 112 25.68 -3.33 3.84
CA PRO A 112 24.81 -2.51 4.71
C PRO A 112 23.30 -2.89 4.71
N THR A 113 22.94 -4.06 4.19
CA THR A 113 21.66 -4.77 4.36
C THR A 113 21.51 -5.46 5.73
N LYS A 114 22.57 -5.58 6.55
CA LYS A 114 22.60 -6.38 7.81
C LYS A 114 21.58 -6.04 8.90
N HIS A 115 20.90 -4.89 8.87
CA HIS A 115 20.05 -4.44 9.98
C HIS A 115 18.65 -4.01 9.52
N PRO A 116 17.81 -4.94 9.02
CA PRO A 116 16.42 -4.64 8.67
C PRO A 116 15.67 -3.98 9.85
N GLY A 117 15.96 -4.39 11.09
CA GLY A 117 15.39 -3.79 12.29
C GLY A 117 15.77 -2.31 12.49
N GLN A 118 17.00 -1.89 12.15
CA GLN A 118 17.39 -0.47 12.27
C GLN A 118 16.63 0.39 11.26
N LEU A 119 16.50 -0.09 10.02
CA LEU A 119 15.76 0.60 8.98
C LEU A 119 14.26 0.63 9.31
N ALA A 120 13.68 -0.47 9.77
CA ALA A 120 12.29 -0.53 10.23
C ALA A 120 12.03 0.45 11.39
N ALA A 121 12.93 0.51 12.39
CA ALA A 121 12.83 1.46 13.49
C ALA A 121 12.89 2.92 13.00
N ALA A 122 13.78 3.22 12.05
CA ALA A 122 13.87 4.55 11.44
C ALA A 122 12.57 4.92 10.69
N ILE A 123 12.04 4.04 9.84
CA ILE A 123 10.76 4.24 9.15
C ILE A 123 9.62 4.44 10.16
N HIS A 124 9.57 3.60 11.20
CA HIS A 124 8.55 3.70 12.25
C HIS A 124 8.61 5.05 12.98
N SER A 125 9.80 5.53 13.36
CA SER A 125 9.95 6.85 13.99
C SER A 125 9.45 8.00 13.09
N ILE A 126 9.70 7.90 11.77
CA ILE A 126 9.20 8.87 10.79
C ILE A 126 7.68 8.79 10.72
N PHE A 127 7.11 7.57 10.69
CA PHE A 127 5.66 7.37 10.70
C PHE A 127 5.00 7.94 11.95
N VAL A 128 5.59 7.75 13.13
CA VAL A 128 5.09 8.32 14.40
C VAL A 128 5.09 9.85 14.34
N SER A 129 6.16 10.45 13.83
CA SER A 129 6.24 11.91 13.65
C SER A 129 5.23 12.45 12.63
N ALA A 130 4.99 11.72 11.53
CA ALA A 130 4.12 12.17 10.44
C ALA A 130 2.63 11.92 10.73
N ALA A 131 2.31 10.90 11.53
CA ALA A 131 0.97 10.41 11.76
C ALA A 131 -0.12 11.47 12.04
N PRO A 132 0.12 12.52 12.85
CA PRO A 132 -0.89 13.53 13.15
C PRO A 132 -1.33 14.38 11.96
N HIS A 133 -0.57 14.41 10.87
CA HIS A 133 -0.82 15.32 9.73
C HIS A 133 -0.87 14.60 8.37
N LEU A 134 -0.48 13.34 8.33
CA LEU A 134 -0.27 12.62 7.08
C LEU A 134 -1.58 12.42 6.32
N HIS A 135 -1.64 12.91 5.09
CA HIS A 135 -2.75 12.77 4.14
C HIS A 135 -2.50 11.67 3.10
N THR A 136 -1.25 11.50 2.66
CA THR A 136 -0.90 10.49 1.65
C THR A 136 0.39 9.78 2.05
N LEU A 137 0.36 8.45 2.01
CA LEU A 137 1.50 7.60 2.31
C LEU A 137 1.75 6.64 1.15
N VAL A 138 3.00 6.59 0.71
CA VAL A 138 3.49 5.51 -0.15
C VAL A 138 4.62 4.79 0.57
N GLU A 139 4.46 3.49 0.75
CA GLU A 139 5.40 2.60 1.42
C GLU A 139 5.81 1.48 0.45
N LEU A 140 7.02 1.58 -0.09
CA LEU A 140 7.65 0.60 -0.97
C LEU A 140 8.91 0.06 -0.30
N VAL A 141 8.69 -0.78 0.71
CA VAL A 141 9.78 -1.43 1.45
C VAL A 141 9.93 -2.88 1.03
N ASP A 142 11.12 -3.43 1.28
CA ASP A 142 11.37 -4.86 1.13
C ASP A 142 10.54 -5.69 2.12
N THR A 143 10.24 -6.95 1.77
CA THR A 143 9.49 -7.89 2.60
C THR A 143 10.06 -8.01 4.02
N ALA A 144 11.39 -8.12 4.17
CA ALA A 144 12.01 -8.27 5.48
C ALA A 144 11.74 -7.03 6.36
N VAL A 145 11.81 -5.82 5.76
CA VAL A 145 11.54 -4.57 6.45
C VAL A 145 10.06 -4.43 6.81
N ALA A 146 9.15 -4.79 5.90
CA ALA A 146 7.70 -4.80 6.17
C ALA A 146 7.35 -5.70 7.36
N LEU A 147 7.95 -6.90 7.41
CA LEU A 147 7.73 -7.87 8.48
C LEU A 147 8.26 -7.40 9.83
N GLU A 148 9.34 -6.63 9.86
CA GLU A 148 9.85 -5.97 11.07
C GLU A 148 8.94 -4.80 11.48
N LEU A 149 8.50 -3.97 10.53
CA LEU A 149 7.55 -2.88 10.77
C LEU A 149 6.25 -3.38 11.40
N GLU A 150 5.76 -4.56 10.99
CA GLU A 150 4.60 -5.20 11.60
C GLU A 150 4.75 -5.51 13.08
N THR A 151 5.97 -5.86 13.52
CA THR A 151 6.23 -6.12 14.94
C THR A 151 6.17 -4.83 15.76
N LEU A 152 6.37 -3.69 15.11
CA LEU A 152 6.24 -2.38 15.71
C LEU A 152 4.76 -1.97 15.69
N ALA A 153 4.27 -1.50 16.84
CA ALA A 153 2.93 -0.94 16.94
C ALA A 153 2.84 0.29 16.03
N HIS A 154 2.23 0.12 14.85
CA HIS A 154 2.09 1.22 13.90
C HIS A 154 1.23 2.32 14.50
N PRO A 155 1.59 3.60 14.29
CA PRO A 155 0.76 4.70 14.74
C PRO A 155 -0.59 4.71 14.03
N ARG A 156 -1.57 5.41 14.63
CA ARG A 156 -2.84 5.72 13.96
C ARG A 156 -2.64 6.90 13.04
N PHE A 157 -3.21 6.86 11.85
CA PHE A 157 -3.15 7.95 10.89
C PHE A 157 -4.54 8.55 10.69
N PRO A 158 -4.98 9.47 11.59
CA PRO A 158 -6.34 9.99 11.60
C PRO A 158 -6.74 10.74 10.33
N HIS A 159 -5.78 11.31 9.60
CA HIS A 159 -6.03 12.13 8.41
C HIS A 159 -5.60 11.46 7.10
N LEU A 160 -5.10 10.22 7.13
CA LEU A 160 -4.61 9.55 5.93
C LEU A 160 -5.77 9.24 4.99
N ARG A 161 -5.71 9.76 3.77
CA ARG A 161 -6.76 9.63 2.74
C ARG A 161 -6.36 8.67 1.63
N ALA A 162 -5.07 8.58 1.31
CA ALA A 162 -4.52 7.69 0.29
C ALA A 162 -3.32 6.91 0.84
N LEU A 163 -3.33 5.59 0.65
CA LEU A 163 -2.25 4.68 1.02
C LEU A 163 -1.89 3.81 -0.18
N THR A 164 -0.62 3.81 -0.55
CA THR A 164 -0.02 2.82 -1.44
C THR A 164 0.98 2.01 -0.64
N SER A 165 0.81 0.70 -0.57
CA SER A 165 1.75 -0.19 0.14
C SER A 165 2.18 -1.36 -0.74
N SER A 166 3.44 -1.76 -0.61
CA SER A 166 3.93 -3.03 -1.16
C SER A 166 3.32 -4.24 -0.46
N TYR A 167 2.92 -4.09 0.81
CA TYR A 167 2.38 -5.17 1.60
C TYR A 167 1.35 -4.65 2.62
N MET A 168 0.19 -5.30 2.68
CA MET A 168 -0.78 -5.05 3.74
C MET A 168 -0.86 -6.29 4.61
N ALA A 169 -0.35 -6.19 5.83
CA ALA A 169 -0.23 -7.34 6.71
C ALA A 169 -1.58 -7.98 7.06
N ASP A 170 -1.59 -9.31 7.00
CA ASP A 170 -2.66 -10.18 7.52
C ASP A 170 -2.88 -10.05 9.04
N ARG A 171 -2.06 -9.25 9.73
CA ARG A 171 -1.98 -9.17 11.19
C ARG A 171 -2.12 -7.74 11.70
N LEU A 172 -3.08 -7.00 11.18
CA LEU A 172 -3.59 -5.87 11.96
C LEU A 172 -4.20 -6.49 13.23
N PRO A 173 -3.62 -6.27 14.43
CA PRO A 173 -4.22 -6.78 15.65
C PRO A 173 -5.65 -6.30 15.66
N ALA A 174 -6.59 -7.22 15.96
CA ALA A 174 -8.01 -6.94 16.00
C ALA A 174 -8.19 -5.63 16.78
N SER A 175 -8.38 -4.54 16.04
CA SER A 175 -8.44 -3.24 16.65
C SER A 175 -9.79 -3.20 17.34
N ASP A 176 -9.85 -2.64 18.55
CA ASP A 176 -11.13 -2.38 19.19
C ASP A 176 -12.05 -1.71 18.16
N PRO A 177 -13.33 -2.08 18.06
CA PRO A 177 -14.25 -1.62 17.02
C PRO A 177 -14.39 -0.09 16.84
N GLY A 178 -13.82 0.74 17.74
CA GLY A 178 -13.71 2.20 17.61
C GLY A 178 -12.32 2.75 17.24
N HIS A 179 -11.32 1.89 17.03
CA HIS A 179 -9.91 2.26 16.92
C HIS A 179 -9.31 1.95 15.55
N ALA A 180 -10.08 2.15 14.48
CA ALA A 180 -9.59 2.02 13.11
C ALA A 180 -8.26 2.78 12.95
N ARG A 181 -7.27 2.10 12.34
CA ARG A 181 -5.91 2.62 12.13
C ARG A 181 -5.89 3.75 11.12
N PHE A 182 -6.73 3.64 10.09
CA PHE A 182 -6.85 4.61 9.00
C PHE A 182 -8.33 5.07 8.86
N PRO A 183 -8.87 5.77 9.87
CA PRO A 183 -10.29 6.09 9.93
C PRO A 183 -10.75 7.05 8.81
N ALA A 184 -9.84 7.78 8.17
CA ALA A 184 -10.13 8.69 7.06
C ALA A 184 -9.73 8.12 5.68
N LEU A 185 -9.22 6.88 5.61
CA LEU A 185 -8.68 6.33 4.37
C LEU A 185 -9.79 6.12 3.35
N ARG A 186 -9.59 6.68 2.15
CA ARG A 186 -10.53 6.58 1.04
C ARG A 186 -9.98 5.75 -0.11
N ARG A 187 -8.66 5.79 -0.33
CA ARG A 187 -8.00 5.16 -1.47
C ARG A 187 -6.88 4.24 -0.97
N LEU A 188 -6.97 2.95 -1.26
CA LEU A 188 -5.96 1.95 -0.89
C LEU A 188 -5.44 1.22 -2.13
N HIS A 189 -4.14 1.32 -2.37
CA HIS A 189 -3.45 0.56 -3.41
C HIS A 189 -2.45 -0.42 -2.79
N VAL A 190 -2.60 -1.71 -3.11
CA VAL A 190 -1.62 -2.75 -2.75
C VAL A 190 -0.87 -3.16 -4.02
N THR A 191 0.43 -2.91 -4.08
CA THR A 191 1.22 -3.09 -5.33
C THR A 191 1.64 -4.54 -5.58
N ARG A 192 1.73 -5.35 -4.52
CA ARG A 192 1.97 -6.81 -4.55
C ARG A 192 0.87 -7.53 -3.81
N ALA A 193 -0.36 -7.38 -4.31
CA ALA A 193 -1.54 -7.86 -3.63
C ALA A 193 -1.54 -9.40 -3.50
N HIS A 194 -1.58 -9.87 -2.26
CA HIS A 194 -2.08 -11.20 -1.93
C HIS A 194 -3.53 -11.05 -1.45
N SER A 195 -4.40 -11.93 -1.89
CA SER A 195 -5.79 -11.96 -1.40
C SER A 195 -5.96 -13.22 -0.57
N SER A 196 -6.03 -13.01 0.74
CA SER A 196 -6.27 -14.00 1.78
C SER A 196 -7.49 -13.57 2.60
N ALA A 197 -8.17 -14.49 3.29
CA ALA A 197 -9.24 -14.11 4.22
C ALA A 197 -8.78 -13.11 5.31
N PRO A 198 -7.60 -13.28 5.94
CA PRO A 198 -7.05 -12.29 6.87
C PRO A 198 -6.84 -10.90 6.26
N PHE A 199 -6.36 -10.81 5.01
CA PHE A 199 -6.18 -9.54 4.30
C PHE A 199 -7.49 -8.75 4.24
N TRP A 200 -8.58 -9.38 3.81
CA TRP A 200 -9.87 -8.71 3.65
C TRP A 200 -10.46 -8.25 4.99
N LEU A 201 -10.31 -9.08 6.05
CA LEU A 201 -10.73 -8.70 7.39
C LEU A 201 -9.91 -7.52 7.93
N ALA A 202 -8.59 -7.55 7.75
CA ALA A 202 -7.69 -6.49 8.14
C ALA A 202 -8.04 -5.17 7.43
N LEU A 203 -8.35 -5.23 6.12
CA LEU A 203 -8.83 -4.09 5.35
C LEU A 203 -10.10 -3.48 5.96
N ALA A 204 -11.13 -4.30 6.19
CA ALA A 204 -12.40 -3.86 6.76
C ALA A 204 -12.24 -3.21 8.15
N GLN A 205 -11.35 -3.73 8.99
CA GLN A 205 -11.10 -3.18 10.33
C GLN A 205 -10.29 -1.88 10.29
N ALA A 206 -9.27 -1.81 9.44
CA ALA A 206 -8.34 -0.70 9.44
C ALA A 206 -8.84 0.52 8.67
N ALA A 207 -9.63 0.31 7.61
CA ALA A 207 -10.09 1.36 6.71
C ALA A 207 -11.58 1.20 6.33
N PRO A 208 -12.51 1.28 7.30
CA PRO A 208 -13.95 1.08 7.07
C PRO A 208 -14.58 2.11 6.12
N ARG A 209 -13.89 3.24 5.86
CA ARG A 209 -14.34 4.30 4.94
C ARG A 209 -13.67 4.23 3.56
N ALA A 210 -12.96 3.15 3.25
CA ALA A 210 -12.34 2.95 1.95
C ALA A 210 -13.41 3.00 0.85
N THR A 211 -13.15 3.79 -0.19
CA THR A 211 -14.03 3.98 -1.35
C THR A 211 -13.43 3.39 -2.63
N HIS A 212 -12.09 3.37 -2.70
CA HIS A 212 -11.33 2.85 -3.82
C HIS A 212 -10.30 1.83 -3.32
N LEU A 213 -10.30 0.65 -3.93
CA LEU A 213 -9.33 -0.41 -3.72
C LEU A 213 -8.66 -0.75 -5.04
N ARG A 214 -7.33 -0.71 -5.08
CA ARG A 214 -6.53 -1.19 -6.21
C ARG A 214 -5.64 -2.32 -5.75
N LEU A 215 -5.74 -3.47 -6.41
CA LEU A 215 -4.89 -4.63 -6.18
C LEU A 215 -4.02 -4.82 -7.42
N SER A 216 -2.73 -4.57 -7.32
CA SER A 216 -1.77 -4.81 -8.41
C SER A 216 -0.90 -6.02 -8.12
N GLY A 217 -0.53 -6.74 -9.17
CA GLY A 217 0.28 -7.94 -9.04
C GLY A 217 -0.45 -9.13 -8.41
N LEU A 218 -1.80 -9.12 -8.41
CA LEU A 218 -2.58 -10.22 -7.85
C LEU A 218 -2.31 -11.52 -8.64
N ALA A 219 -1.67 -12.49 -7.99
CA ALA A 219 -1.32 -13.77 -8.59
C ALA A 219 -1.93 -14.91 -7.77
N GLU A 220 -2.36 -15.97 -8.45
CA GLU A 220 -2.66 -17.29 -7.84
C GLU A 220 -3.58 -17.25 -6.59
N SER A 221 -4.62 -16.39 -6.58
CA SER A 221 -5.54 -16.26 -5.44
C SER A 221 -6.90 -16.91 -5.69
N THR A 222 -7.15 -18.05 -5.05
CA THR A 222 -8.47 -18.68 -4.97
C THR A 222 -9.43 -17.90 -4.07
N HIS A 223 -8.90 -17.19 -3.07
CA HIS A 223 -9.72 -16.44 -2.11
C HIS A 223 -10.23 -15.12 -2.66
N ALA A 224 -9.68 -14.55 -3.74
CA ALA A 224 -10.17 -13.28 -4.26
C ALA A 224 -11.63 -13.34 -4.74
N GLU A 225 -12.05 -14.45 -5.34
CA GLU A 225 -13.39 -14.59 -5.93
C GLU A 225 -14.54 -14.32 -4.93
N PRO A 226 -14.67 -15.05 -3.80
CA PRO A 226 -15.81 -14.88 -2.90
C PRO A 226 -15.90 -13.46 -2.33
N PHE A 227 -14.78 -12.84 -1.98
CA PHE A 227 -14.76 -11.46 -1.46
C PHE A 227 -15.09 -10.44 -2.52
N LEU A 228 -14.51 -10.54 -3.73
CA LEU A 228 -14.86 -9.64 -4.82
C LEU A 228 -16.34 -9.76 -5.21
N ARG A 229 -16.89 -10.96 -5.24
CA ARG A 229 -18.34 -11.16 -5.46
C ARG A 229 -19.17 -10.52 -4.37
N ALA A 230 -18.86 -10.77 -3.10
CA ALA A 230 -19.59 -10.18 -1.96
C ALA A 230 -19.50 -8.64 -1.98
N LEU A 231 -18.29 -8.09 -2.17
CA LEU A 231 -18.02 -6.66 -2.27
C LEU A 231 -18.70 -5.99 -3.46
N LEU A 232 -18.96 -6.73 -4.53
CA LEU A 232 -19.66 -6.23 -5.70
C LEU A 232 -21.16 -6.58 -5.69
N ALA A 233 -21.63 -7.34 -4.70
CA ALA A 233 -22.98 -7.93 -4.65
C ALA A 233 -23.31 -8.75 -5.92
N ALA A 234 -22.32 -9.45 -6.46
CA ALA A 234 -22.50 -10.30 -7.62
C ALA A 234 -23.09 -11.67 -7.23
N PRO A 235 -24.09 -12.21 -7.95
CA PRO A 235 -24.56 -13.57 -7.74
C PRO A 235 -23.42 -14.60 -7.84
N SER A 236 -23.49 -15.63 -6.99
CA SER A 236 -22.62 -16.80 -7.10
C SER A 236 -23.14 -17.66 -8.26
N ASN A 237 -22.43 -17.65 -9.38
CA ASN A 237 -22.75 -18.51 -10.53
C ASN A 237 -21.95 -19.83 -10.49
N SER A 238 -21.16 -20.08 -9.44
CA SER A 238 -20.40 -21.31 -9.31
C SER A 238 -21.26 -22.38 -8.67
N ALA A 239 -21.52 -23.46 -9.42
CA ALA A 239 -21.87 -24.75 -8.83
C ALA A 239 -20.78 -25.15 -7.81
N PRO A 240 -21.13 -25.88 -6.73
CA PRO A 240 -20.16 -26.41 -5.77
C PRO A 240 -19.01 -27.11 -6.52
N ARG A 241 -17.76 -26.79 -6.18
CA ARG A 241 -16.59 -27.26 -6.91
C ARG A 241 -15.83 -28.29 -6.08
N ASP A 242 -15.77 -29.53 -6.54
CA ASP A 242 -14.76 -30.48 -6.09
C ASP A 242 -13.39 -30.08 -6.67
N ILE A 243 -12.50 -29.53 -5.84
CA ILE A 243 -11.12 -29.24 -6.25
C ILE A 243 -10.29 -30.52 -6.04
N ALA A 244 -10.12 -31.30 -7.10
CA ALA A 244 -9.22 -32.46 -7.09
C ALA A 244 -7.76 -32.01 -7.21
N LEU A 245 -7.07 -31.85 -6.08
CA LEU A 245 -5.61 -31.68 -5.99
C LEU A 245 -4.94 -33.06 -5.76
N GLY A 246 -4.96 -33.94 -6.77
CA GLY A 246 -4.39 -35.30 -6.66
C GLY A 246 -5.17 -36.23 -5.70
N GLU A 247 -4.57 -37.36 -5.30
CA GLU A 247 -5.20 -38.36 -4.40
C GLU A 247 -5.47 -37.82 -2.98
N LEU A 248 -4.85 -36.70 -2.60
CA LEU A 248 -5.28 -35.95 -1.41
C LEU A 248 -6.46 -35.04 -1.76
N ARG A 249 -7.67 -35.59 -1.63
CA ARG A 249 -8.87 -34.78 -1.37
C ARG A 249 -8.75 -34.20 0.04
N LEU A 250 -7.98 -33.12 0.20
CA LEU A 250 -8.19 -32.26 1.36
C LEU A 250 -9.61 -31.69 1.17
N PRO A 251 -10.55 -31.94 2.10
CA PRO A 251 -11.80 -31.22 2.10
C PRO A 251 -11.41 -29.76 2.09
N CYS A 252 -11.75 -29.08 1.01
CA CYS A 252 -11.73 -27.65 0.99
C CYS A 252 -12.79 -27.20 2.00
N ALA A 253 -12.47 -27.22 3.30
CA ALA A 253 -13.32 -26.81 4.42
C ALA A 253 -13.73 -25.32 4.36
N TRP A 254 -13.53 -24.70 3.19
CA TRP A 254 -13.71 -23.31 2.84
C TRP A 254 -14.90 -23.09 1.89
N GLU A 255 -15.71 -24.12 1.63
CA GLU A 255 -16.96 -24.02 0.86
C GLU A 255 -17.99 -23.03 1.47
N ASP A 256 -17.82 -22.61 2.73
CA ASP A 256 -18.62 -21.58 3.40
C ASP A 256 -17.85 -20.26 3.67
N HIS A 257 -16.98 -19.80 2.76
CA HIS A 257 -16.47 -18.43 2.86
C HIS A 257 -17.51 -17.36 2.47
N THR A 258 -18.63 -17.73 1.87
CA THR A 258 -19.65 -16.75 1.43
C THR A 258 -20.21 -15.93 2.61
N PRO A 259 -20.62 -16.52 3.75
CA PRO A 259 -21.02 -15.75 4.93
C PRO A 259 -19.91 -14.82 5.45
N PHE A 260 -18.66 -15.31 5.53
CA PHE A 260 -17.53 -14.51 6.00
C PHE A 260 -17.21 -13.34 5.05
N ALA A 261 -17.16 -13.61 3.75
CA ALA A 261 -16.96 -12.59 2.72
C ALA A 261 -18.08 -11.54 2.74
N THR A 262 -19.32 -11.96 2.97
CA THR A 262 -20.48 -11.08 3.09
C THR A 262 -20.39 -10.19 4.34
N ASP A 263 -20.00 -10.76 5.49
CA ASP A 263 -19.76 -9.99 6.73
C ASP A 263 -18.65 -8.95 6.53
N VAL A 264 -17.52 -9.36 5.94
CA VAL A 264 -16.42 -8.44 5.63
C VAL A 264 -16.84 -7.35 4.64
N ALA A 265 -17.62 -7.69 3.62
CA ALA A 265 -18.16 -6.72 2.67
C ALA A 265 -19.13 -5.73 3.32
N ALA A 266 -19.96 -6.18 4.26
CA ALA A 266 -20.87 -5.32 5.02
C ALA A 266 -20.12 -4.27 5.87
N ARG A 267 -18.89 -4.58 6.30
CA ARG A 267 -18.00 -3.65 7.01
C ARG A 267 -17.29 -2.64 6.10
N LEU A 268 -17.42 -2.77 4.78
CA LEU A 268 -16.88 -1.87 3.76
C LEU A 268 -18.00 -1.23 2.92
N PRO A 269 -19.00 -0.57 3.54
CA PRO A 269 -20.20 -0.11 2.84
C PRO A 269 -19.91 0.99 1.80
N ALA A 270 -18.81 1.74 1.99
CA ALA A 270 -18.42 2.83 1.11
C ALA A 270 -17.56 2.36 -0.09
N LEU A 271 -17.13 1.10 -0.12
CA LEU A 271 -16.25 0.60 -1.17
C LEU A 271 -17.04 0.42 -2.47
N ALA A 272 -16.86 1.36 -3.38
CA ALA A 272 -17.61 1.44 -4.65
C ALA A 272 -16.71 1.18 -5.86
N TYR A 273 -15.41 1.41 -5.74
CA TYR A 273 -14.45 1.29 -6.84
C TYR A 273 -13.41 0.23 -6.52
N VAL A 274 -13.37 -0.84 -7.32
CA VAL A 274 -12.39 -1.91 -7.20
C VAL A 274 -11.65 -2.10 -8.52
N CYS A 275 -10.33 -2.00 -8.48
CA CYS A 275 -9.46 -2.12 -9.62
C CYS A 275 -8.47 -3.26 -9.39
N VAL A 276 -8.36 -4.19 -10.33
CA VAL A 276 -7.43 -5.32 -10.23
C VAL A 276 -6.51 -5.33 -11.45
N ALA A 277 -5.19 -5.29 -11.20
CA ALA A 277 -4.17 -5.58 -12.20
C ALA A 277 -3.60 -6.99 -11.90
N PRO A 278 -4.01 -8.01 -12.67
CA PRO A 278 -3.48 -9.37 -12.50
C PRO A 278 -1.97 -9.39 -12.67
N GLY A 279 -1.28 -10.13 -11.81
CA GLY A 279 0.15 -10.42 -11.94
C GLY A 279 0.42 -11.52 -12.97
N ARG A 280 1.70 -11.81 -13.18
CA ARG A 280 2.13 -13.00 -13.93
C ARG A 280 2.02 -14.24 -13.05
N CYS A 281 1.65 -15.37 -13.64
CA CYS A 281 1.83 -16.66 -12.98
C CYS A 281 3.32 -16.93 -12.85
N ARG A 282 3.73 -17.42 -11.68
CA ARG A 282 5.16 -17.61 -11.36
C ARG A 282 5.59 -19.07 -11.47
N THR A 283 4.63 -19.99 -11.38
CA THR A 283 4.92 -21.42 -11.32
C THR A 283 4.12 -22.18 -12.37
N ALA A 284 4.70 -23.25 -12.93
CA ALA A 284 3.96 -24.12 -13.84
C ALA A 284 2.76 -24.79 -13.12
N ALA A 285 2.92 -25.12 -11.83
CA ALA A 285 1.87 -25.69 -10.99
C ALA A 285 0.68 -24.72 -10.78
N GLY A 286 0.96 -23.43 -10.62
CA GLY A 286 -0.05 -22.38 -10.43
C GLY A 286 -0.73 -21.90 -11.71
N ALA A 287 -0.28 -22.33 -12.89
CA ALA A 287 -0.76 -21.82 -14.18
C ALA A 287 -2.27 -22.05 -14.37
N GLY A 288 -2.78 -23.22 -13.93
CA GLY A 288 -4.20 -23.55 -13.99
C GLY A 288 -5.06 -22.63 -13.11
N GLU A 289 -4.66 -22.47 -11.84
CA GLU A 289 -5.36 -21.59 -10.89
C GLU A 289 -5.29 -20.12 -11.32
N HIS A 290 -4.13 -19.69 -11.83
CA HIS A 290 -3.98 -18.34 -12.36
C HIS A 290 -4.87 -18.09 -13.58
N ALA A 291 -4.97 -19.06 -14.50
CA ALA A 291 -5.88 -18.97 -15.64
C ALA A 291 -7.35 -18.89 -15.21
N ARG A 292 -7.74 -19.69 -14.20
CA ARG A 292 -9.09 -19.66 -13.60
C ARG A 292 -9.39 -18.32 -12.93
N MET A 293 -8.49 -17.83 -12.09
CA MET A 293 -8.59 -16.50 -11.47
C MET A 293 -8.77 -15.41 -12.55
N ARG A 294 -7.97 -15.46 -13.63
CA ARG A 294 -8.10 -14.51 -14.74
C ARG A 294 -9.45 -14.60 -15.45
N ALA A 295 -9.95 -15.81 -15.72
CA ALA A 295 -11.27 -15.99 -16.31
C ALA A 295 -12.38 -15.45 -15.40
N MET A 296 -12.29 -15.71 -14.10
CA MET A 296 -13.21 -15.19 -13.08
C MET A 296 -13.22 -13.67 -13.05
N LEU A 297 -12.05 -13.02 -12.96
CA LEU A 297 -11.95 -11.56 -12.97
C LEU A 297 -12.62 -11.02 -14.23
N LYS A 298 -12.27 -11.53 -15.43
CA LYS A 298 -12.89 -11.11 -16.70
C LYS A 298 -14.41 -11.23 -16.69
N GLY A 299 -14.94 -12.31 -16.12
CA GLY A 299 -16.38 -12.49 -15.93
C GLY A 299 -16.99 -11.40 -15.06
N LEU A 300 -16.38 -11.07 -13.92
CA LEU A 300 -16.83 -9.96 -13.07
C LEU A 300 -16.76 -8.61 -13.80
N SER A 301 -15.67 -8.33 -14.52
CA SER A 301 -15.57 -7.06 -15.26
C SER A 301 -16.58 -6.93 -16.39
N ALA A 302 -16.92 -8.02 -17.07
CA ALA A 302 -18.00 -8.01 -18.04
C ALA A 302 -19.36 -7.73 -17.36
N GLN A 303 -19.60 -8.34 -16.19
CA GLN A 303 -20.85 -8.19 -15.44
C GLN A 303 -21.07 -6.77 -14.89
N PHE A 304 -20.01 -6.09 -14.46
CA PHE A 304 -20.10 -4.75 -13.86
C PHE A 304 -19.80 -3.60 -14.83
N ARG A 305 -19.63 -3.89 -16.13
CA ARG A 305 -19.42 -2.86 -17.14
C ARG A 305 -20.67 -1.97 -17.25
N GLY A 306 -20.52 -0.69 -16.92
CA GLY A 306 -21.62 0.30 -16.96
C GLY A 306 -22.53 0.32 -15.73
N SER A 307 -22.17 -0.41 -14.66
CA SER A 307 -22.88 -0.30 -13.37
C SER A 307 -22.63 1.06 -12.72
N GLU A 308 -23.69 1.80 -12.39
CA GLU A 308 -23.60 3.10 -11.69
C GLU A 308 -23.27 2.94 -10.20
N ALA A 309 -23.68 1.82 -9.59
CA ALA A 309 -23.56 1.63 -8.14
C ALA A 309 -22.15 1.21 -7.71
N ARG A 310 -21.49 0.34 -8.51
CA ARG A 310 -20.17 -0.21 -8.21
C ARG A 310 -19.39 -0.41 -9.49
N THR A 311 -18.15 0.05 -9.49
CA THR A 311 -17.23 -0.04 -10.63
C THR A 311 -16.18 -1.11 -10.36
N PHE A 312 -16.06 -2.07 -11.27
CA PHE A 312 -15.01 -3.08 -11.26
C PHE A 312 -14.19 -3.05 -12.56
N VAL A 313 -12.92 -2.68 -12.45
CA VAL A 313 -12.01 -2.53 -13.59
C VAL A 313 -10.89 -3.55 -13.50
N ILE A 314 -10.64 -4.25 -14.61
CA ILE A 314 -9.44 -5.03 -14.79
C ILE A 314 -8.48 -4.22 -15.64
N LEU A 315 -7.31 -3.93 -15.10
CA LEU A 315 -6.25 -3.30 -15.86
C LEU A 315 -5.61 -4.34 -16.78
N SER A 316 -5.15 -3.89 -17.95
CA SER A 316 -4.34 -4.72 -18.83
C SER A 316 -3.20 -5.34 -18.04
N GLU A 317 -2.85 -6.58 -18.37
CA GLU A 317 -1.71 -7.26 -17.75
C GLU A 317 -0.49 -6.35 -17.87
N ALA A 318 -0.09 -5.77 -16.74
CA ALA A 318 1.10 -4.98 -16.70
C ALA A 318 2.22 -5.97 -17.01
N GLN A 319 2.88 -5.80 -18.16
CA GLN A 319 4.02 -6.63 -18.50
C GLN A 319 5.10 -6.51 -17.41
N LYS A 320 5.07 -5.45 -16.60
CA LYS A 320 5.99 -5.20 -15.50
C LYS A 320 5.21 -5.04 -14.19
N VAL A 321 5.82 -5.45 -13.09
CA VAL A 321 5.36 -5.09 -11.74
C VAL A 321 5.33 -3.57 -11.68
N TYR A 322 4.26 -3.02 -11.09
CA TYR A 322 4.08 -1.57 -10.91
C TYR A 322 5.36 -0.95 -10.33
N SER A 323 6.06 -0.17 -11.15
CA SER A 323 7.48 0.14 -10.91
C SER A 323 7.68 1.25 -9.89
N PHE A 324 8.91 1.44 -9.43
CA PHE A 324 9.26 2.59 -8.58
C PHE A 324 8.92 3.90 -9.30
N GLU A 325 9.28 4.04 -10.57
CA GLU A 325 9.05 5.25 -11.37
C GLU A 325 7.56 5.53 -11.57
N GLU A 326 6.77 4.49 -11.86
CA GLU A 326 5.31 4.61 -11.96
C GLU A 326 4.70 5.03 -10.62
N THR A 327 5.13 4.40 -9.53
CA THR A 327 4.62 4.72 -8.20
C THR A 327 5.01 6.13 -7.75
N TYR A 328 6.24 6.54 -8.02
CA TYR A 328 6.73 7.89 -7.69
C TYR A 328 6.01 8.95 -8.51
N LYS A 329 5.82 8.70 -9.81
CA LYS A 329 5.03 9.58 -10.67
C LYS A 329 3.60 9.73 -10.18
N ASP A 330 2.93 8.62 -9.87
CA ASP A 330 1.55 8.65 -9.41
C ASP A 330 1.44 9.31 -8.02
N TRP A 331 2.46 9.18 -7.17
CA TRP A 331 2.54 9.93 -5.92
C TRP A 331 2.64 11.45 -6.17
N VAL A 332 3.55 11.89 -7.05
CA VAL A 332 3.68 13.31 -7.41
C VAL A 332 2.36 13.85 -7.95
N ASP A 333 1.69 13.11 -8.84
CA ASP A 333 0.38 13.46 -9.36
C ASP A 333 -0.64 13.66 -8.20
N ILE A 334 -0.66 12.76 -7.21
CA ILE A 334 -1.55 12.88 -6.04
C ILE A 334 -1.22 14.12 -5.19
N VAL A 335 0.08 14.40 -4.95
CA VAL A 335 0.50 15.56 -4.15
C VAL A 335 0.13 16.87 -4.85
N GLU A 336 0.15 16.89 -6.18
CA GLU A 336 -0.29 18.02 -7.00
C GLU A 336 -1.82 18.10 -7.16
N GLY A 337 -2.59 17.27 -6.45
CA GLY A 337 -4.05 17.28 -6.47
C GLY A 337 -4.68 16.58 -7.68
N ARG A 338 -3.88 15.86 -8.48
CA ARG A 338 -4.37 14.98 -9.55
C ARG A 338 -4.74 13.61 -8.95
N GLU A 339 -5.30 12.73 -9.78
CA GLU A 339 -5.77 11.43 -9.29
C GLU A 339 -4.67 10.35 -9.25
N GLY A 340 -3.50 10.59 -9.86
CA GLY A 340 -2.39 9.63 -9.94
C GLY A 340 -2.82 8.26 -10.44
N VAL A 341 -2.54 7.23 -9.64
CA VAL A 341 -2.81 5.81 -9.94
C VAL A 341 -4.30 5.46 -10.13
N TRP A 342 -5.18 6.40 -9.82
CA TRP A 342 -6.63 6.22 -9.89
C TRP A 342 -7.25 6.75 -11.18
N GLN A 343 -6.45 7.40 -12.05
CA GLN A 343 -6.90 7.76 -13.39
C GLN A 343 -7.14 6.48 -14.21
N ILE A 344 -8.40 6.21 -14.51
CA ILE A 344 -8.77 5.12 -15.41
C ILE A 344 -8.38 5.56 -16.82
N ARG A 345 -7.36 4.93 -17.38
CA ARG A 345 -6.93 5.13 -18.77
C ARG A 345 -7.50 4.05 -19.68
#